data_AF-A0A4Q5R5D2-F1
#
_entry.id   AF-A0A4Q5R5D2-F1
#
_cell.length_a   1.000
_cell.length_b   1.000
_cell.length_c   1.000
_cell.angle_alpha   90.00
_cell.angle_beta   90.00
_cell.angle_gamma   90.00
#
_symmetry.space_group_name_H-M   'P 1'
#
loop_
_entity.id
_entity.type
_entity.pdbx_description
1 polymer ?
#
loop_
_entity_poly.entity_id
_entity_poly.type
_entity_poly.pdbx_seq_one_letter_code
_entity_poly.pdbx_strand_id
1 'polypeptide(L)'
;MSEPVLELRRATVTQEERVVLEDVTFALGKSEFAYLVGRTGSGKSSLLKTLYADLPLLEGEGEVAGFELARLPLGKVPYLRRRLGIVFQDFQLLSDRSVADNLH
;
A
#
# COMPACT_ATOMS: atom_id res chain seq x y z
N MET A 1 -7.22 15.29 17.25
CA MET A 1 -6.67 14.94 15.93
C MET A 1 -7.40 13.70 15.45
N SER A 2 -7.77 13.60 14.17
CA SER A 2 -8.33 12.35 13.66
C SER A 2 -7.25 11.28 13.67
N GLU A 3 -7.61 10.08 14.09
CA GLU A 3 -6.74 8.91 13.98
C GLU A 3 -6.28 8.73 12.51
N PRO A 4 -4.98 8.53 12.26
CA PRO A 4 -4.48 8.34 10.90
C PRO A 4 -5.08 7.06 10.29
N VAL A 5 -5.47 7.12 9.02
CA VAL A 5 -5.93 5.93 8.28
C VAL A 5 -4.76 5.14 7.69
N LEU A 6 -3.60 5.77 7.61
CA LEU A 6 -2.35 5.21 7.18
C LEU A 6 -1.22 5.87 7.96
N GLU A 7 -0.29 5.07 8.47
CA GLU A 7 0.91 5.56 9.12
C GLU A 7 2.08 4.61 8.85
N LEU A 8 3.25 5.17 8.53
CA LEU A 8 4.53 4.47 8.53
C LEU A 8 5.49 5.19 9.47
N ARG A 9 6.30 4.44 10.23
CA ARG A 9 7.34 4.97 11.10
C ARG A 9 8.62 4.21 10.88
N ARG A 10 9.65 4.93 10.42
CA ARG A 10 11.00 4.40 10.15
C ARG A 10 10.98 3.10 9.34
N ALA A 11 10.10 3.05 8.34
CA ALA A 11 9.86 1.86 7.53
C ALA A 11 10.95 1.69 6.47
N THR A 12 11.47 0.48 6.35
CA THR A 12 12.38 0.08 5.25
C THR A 12 11.58 -0.73 4.23
N VAL A 13 11.57 -0.28 2.97
CA VAL A 13 10.90 -0.98 1.87
C VAL A 13 11.92 -1.79 1.09
N THR A 14 11.73 -3.11 1.08
CA THR A 14 12.62 -4.07 0.41
C THR A 14 11.88 -4.78 -0.72
N GLN A 15 12.53 -4.89 -1.88
CA GLN A 15 12.02 -5.62 -3.05
C GLN A 15 13.15 -6.48 -3.62
N GLU A 16 12.90 -7.79 -3.82
CA GLU A 16 13.91 -8.73 -4.35
C GLU A 16 15.26 -8.63 -3.60
N GLU A 17 15.19 -8.61 -2.26
CA GLU A 17 16.36 -8.49 -1.35
C GLU A 17 17.13 -7.16 -1.44
N ARG A 18 16.65 -6.19 -2.24
CA ARG A 18 17.23 -4.86 -2.32
C ARG A 18 16.39 -3.87 -1.53
N VAL A 19 17.06 -3.12 -0.68
CA VAL A 19 16.45 -1.96 -0.02
C VAL A 19 16.21 -0.89 -1.08
N VAL A 20 14.95 -0.47 -1.22
CA VAL A 20 14.50 0.52 -2.20
C VAL A 20 14.22 1.88 -1.54
N LEU A 21 13.72 1.85 -0.30
CA LEU A 21 13.51 3.05 0.52
C LEU A 21 13.93 2.74 1.96
N GLU A 22 14.55 3.71 2.62
CA GLU A 22 15.00 3.65 4.01
C GLU A 22 14.35 4.78 4.82
N ASP A 23 14.09 4.51 6.09
CA ASP A 23 13.61 5.48 7.08
C ASP A 23 12.36 6.28 6.65
N VAL A 24 11.40 5.59 6.02
CA VAL A 24 10.16 6.22 5.55
C VAL A 24 9.23 6.48 6.74
N THR A 25 8.94 7.75 7.01
CA THR A 25 8.00 8.17 8.07
C THR A 25 6.99 9.18 7.53
N PHE A 26 5.71 8.81 7.56
CA PHE A 26 4.61 9.72 7.25
C PHE A 26 3.28 9.16 7.77
N ALA A 27 2.29 10.04 7.90
CA ALA A 27 0.93 9.66 8.23
C ALA A 27 -0.06 10.39 7.32
N LEU A 28 -1.19 9.76 7.05
CA LEU A 28 -2.32 10.35 6.34
C LEU A 28 -3.59 10.19 7.16
N GLY A 29 -4.26 11.31 7.40
CA GLY A 29 -5.55 11.39 8.08
C GLY A 29 -6.72 11.01 7.19
N LYS A 30 -7.88 10.78 7.83
CA LYS A 30 -9.13 10.57 7.09
C LYS A 30 -9.46 11.81 6.25
N SER A 31 -9.91 11.59 5.02
CA SER A 31 -10.29 12.64 4.06
C SER A 31 -9.13 13.52 3.58
N GLU A 32 -7.88 13.18 3.89
CA GLU A 32 -6.72 13.82 3.29
C GLU A 32 -6.48 13.30 1.87
N PHE A 33 -5.94 14.19 1.04
CA PHE A 33 -5.57 13.88 -0.32
C PHE A 33 -4.10 14.25 -0.53
N ALA A 34 -3.28 13.26 -0.87
CA ALA A 34 -1.84 13.41 -0.98
C ALA A 34 -1.31 12.91 -2.32
N TYR A 35 -0.23 13.54 -2.78
CA TYR A 35 0.51 13.14 -3.96
C TYR A 35 1.86 12.57 -3.57
N LEU A 36 2.20 11.40 -4.10
CA LEU A 36 3.55 10.82 -4.01
C LEU A 36 4.29 11.05 -5.33
N VAL A 37 5.27 11.95 -5.32
CA VAL A 37 6.03 12.36 -6.50
C VAL A 37 7.50 11.95 -6.37
N GLY A 38 8.12 11.57 -7.48
CA GLY A 38 9.53 11.19 -7.52
C GLY A 38 9.92 10.62 -8.88
N ARG A 39 11.22 10.57 -9.19
CA ARG A 39 11.76 10.03 -10.47
C ARG A 39 11.34 8.59 -10.72
N THR A 40 11.27 8.16 -11.98
CA THR A 40 11.08 6.73 -12.31
C THR A 40 12.15 5.89 -11.60
N GLY A 41 11.74 4.74 -11.03
CA GLY A 41 12.63 3.89 -10.23
C GLY A 41 12.86 4.33 -8.78
N SER A 42 12.28 5.45 -8.32
CA SER A 42 12.47 5.95 -6.94
C SER A 42 11.71 5.16 -5.85
N GLY A 43 11.24 3.94 -6.11
CA GLY A 43 10.54 3.12 -5.11
C GLY A 43 9.07 3.43 -4.83
N LYS A 44 8.43 4.36 -5.57
CA LYS A 44 7.01 4.71 -5.35
C LYS A 44 6.08 3.50 -5.42
N SER A 45 6.22 2.69 -6.47
CA SER A 45 5.38 1.49 -6.64
C SER A 45 5.66 0.45 -5.56
N SER A 46 6.90 0.31 -5.12
CA SER A 46 7.30 -0.59 -4.02
C SER A 46 6.69 -0.13 -2.68
N LEU A 47 6.67 1.19 -2.43
CA LEU A 47 5.98 1.76 -1.28
C LEU A 47 4.49 1.45 -1.32
N LEU A 48 3.80 1.73 -2.44
CA LEU A 48 2.38 1.42 -2.60
C LEU A 48 2.10 -0.07 -2.40
N LYS A 49 2.91 -0.95 -3.00
CA LYS A 49 2.83 -2.42 -2.82
C LYS A 49 2.97 -2.85 -1.36
N THR A 50 3.82 -2.17 -0.59
CA THR A 50 3.98 -2.43 0.84
C THR A 50 2.71 -2.08 1.61
N LEU A 51 2.06 -0.97 1.27
CA LEU A 51 0.83 -0.50 1.95
C LEU A 51 -0.36 -1.45 1.79
N TYR A 52 -0.47 -2.17 0.65
CA TYR A 52 -1.51 -3.19 0.46
C TYR A 52 -1.03 -4.64 0.65
N ALA A 53 0.12 -4.80 1.32
CA ALA A 53 0.73 -6.08 1.67
C ALA A 53 0.94 -7.02 0.47
N ASP A 54 1.39 -6.46 -0.65
CA ASP A 54 1.96 -7.22 -1.78
C ASP A 54 3.48 -7.37 -1.63
N LEU A 55 4.13 -6.37 -1.04
CA LEU A 55 5.46 -6.51 -0.47
C LEU A 55 5.35 -6.53 1.06
N PRO A 56 6.08 -7.41 1.76
CA PRO A 56 6.06 -7.44 3.22
C PRO A 56 6.85 -6.25 3.79
N LEU A 57 6.35 -5.68 4.88
CA LEU A 57 7.11 -4.72 5.69
C LEU A 57 7.95 -5.50 6.71
N LEU A 58 9.26 -5.58 6.49
CA LEU A 58 10.17 -6.37 7.33
C LEU A 58 10.81 -5.56 8.46
N GLU A 59 10.95 -4.24 8.28
CA GLU A 59 11.58 -3.34 9.24
C GLU A 59 10.76 -2.06 9.39
N GLY A 60 10.75 -1.53 10.62
CA GLY A 60 9.93 -0.39 11.01
C GLY A 60 8.50 -0.79 11.35
N GLU A 61 7.64 0.22 11.49
CA GLU A 61 6.24 0.06 11.86
C GLU A 61 5.35 0.63 10.75
N GLY A 62 4.19 0.00 10.55
CA GLY A 62 3.21 0.45 9.58
C GLY A 62 1.81 -0.01 9.92
N GLU A 63 0.86 0.92 9.82
CA GLU A 63 -0.56 0.65 10.00
C GLU A 63 -1.33 1.19 8.79
N VAL A 64 -2.22 0.37 8.23
CA VAL A 64 -3.10 0.77 7.12
C VAL A 64 -4.51 0.29 7.39
N ALA A 65 -5.47 1.22 7.41
CA ALA A 65 -6.88 0.94 7.61
C ALA A 65 -7.19 0.06 8.85
N GLY A 66 -6.41 0.23 9.93
CA GLY A 66 -6.52 -0.54 11.18
C GLY A 66 -5.78 -1.89 11.19
N PHE A 67 -4.89 -2.14 10.23
CA PHE A 67 -4.07 -3.35 10.16
C PHE A 67 -2.58 -3.04 10.34
N GLU A 68 -1.95 -3.64 11.35
CA GLU A 68 -0.49 -3.60 11.56
C GLU A 68 0.22 -4.47 10.49
N LEU A 69 0.95 -3.83 9.58
CA LEU A 69 1.55 -4.47 8.40
C LEU A 69 2.66 -5.47 8.76
N ALA A 70 3.56 -5.10 9.67
CA ALA A 70 4.73 -5.91 10.04
C ALA A 70 4.34 -7.25 10.69
N ARG A 71 3.15 -7.34 11.28
CA ARG A 71 2.63 -8.54 11.94
C ARG A 71 1.40 -9.13 11.25
N LEU A 72 1.07 -8.66 10.05
CA LEU A 72 -0.15 -9.06 9.35
C LEU A 72 -0.06 -10.53 8.89
N PRO A 73 -0.89 -11.45 9.43
CA PRO A 73 -0.91 -12.83 8.95
C PRO A 73 -1.38 -12.89 7.50
N LEU A 74 -0.83 -13.80 6.69
CA LEU A 74 -1.21 -13.97 5.28
C LEU A 74 -2.73 -14.17 5.10
N GLY A 75 -3.38 -14.91 6.00
CA GLY A 75 -4.84 -15.11 5.98
C GLY A 75 -5.67 -13.84 6.26
N LYS A 76 -5.04 -12.77 6.77
CA LYS A 76 -5.69 -11.47 7.03
C LYS A 76 -5.47 -10.45 5.91
N VAL A 77 -4.51 -10.67 5.01
CA VAL A 77 -4.24 -9.81 3.85
C VAL A 77 -5.48 -9.52 3.00
N PRO A 78 -6.37 -10.50 2.69
CA PRO A 78 -7.60 -10.20 1.94
C PRO A 78 -8.53 -9.23 2.64
N TYR A 79 -8.54 -9.20 3.98
CA TYR A 79 -9.39 -8.29 4.75
C TYR A 79 -8.86 -6.85 4.73
N LEU A 80 -7.54 -6.68 4.74
CA LEU A 80 -6.90 -5.38 4.47
C LEU A 80 -7.27 -4.88 3.07
N ARG A 81 -7.07 -5.72 2.05
CA ARG A 81 -7.32 -5.34 0.63
C ARG A 81 -8.78 -4.99 0.36
N ARG A 82 -9.74 -5.55 1.10
CA ARG A 82 -11.16 -5.13 1.03
C ARG A 82 -11.45 -3.73 1.56
N ARG A 83 -10.55 -3.15 2.36
CA ARG A 83 -10.66 -1.76 2.84
C ARG A 83 -9.94 -0.76 1.94
N LEU A 84 -9.24 -1.22 0.90
CA LEU A 84 -8.43 -0.40 0.02
C LEU A 84 -8.95 -0.49 -1.42
N GLY A 85 -9.34 0.64 -2.00
CA GLY A 85 -9.52 0.75 -3.44
C GLY A 85 -8.16 0.98 -4.10
N ILE A 86 -7.74 0.09 -5.00
CA ILE A 86 -6.44 0.17 -5.67
C ILE A 86 -6.69 0.23 -7.18
N VAL A 87 -6.09 1.20 -7.84
CA VAL A 87 -6.08 1.32 -9.30
C VAL A 87 -4.64 1.11 -9.77
N PHE A 88 -4.42 0.09 -10.60
CA PHE A 88 -3.10 -0.27 -11.11
C PHE A 88 -2.75 0.55 -12.37
N GLN A 89 -1.46 0.74 -12.62
CA GLN A 89 -0.97 1.44 -13.83
C GLN A 89 -1.36 0.69 -15.10
N ASP A 90 -1.14 -0.64 -15.11
CA ASP A 90 -1.67 -1.51 -16.13
C ASP A 90 -3.08 -1.90 -15.75
N PHE A 91 -4.08 -1.49 -16.55
CA PHE A 91 -5.48 -1.77 -16.27
C PHE A 91 -5.73 -3.29 -16.25
N GLN A 92 -5.95 -3.83 -15.05
CA GLN A 92 -6.26 -5.24 -14.81
C GLN A 92 -7.77 -5.51 -14.99
N LEU A 93 -8.33 -5.11 -16.13
CA LEU A 93 -9.75 -5.37 -16.44
C LEU A 93 -9.93 -6.82 -16.89
N LEU A 94 -11.09 -7.39 -16.54
CA LEU A 94 -11.53 -8.69 -17.04
C LEU A 94 -11.95 -8.51 -18.51
N SER A 95 -11.11 -9.01 -19.41
CA SER A 95 -11.26 -8.84 -20.87
C SER A 95 -12.45 -9.60 -21.47
N ASP A 96 -12.97 -10.58 -20.74
CA ASP A 96 -14.13 -11.41 -21.09
C ASP A 96 -15.47 -10.75 -20.73
N ARG A 97 -15.46 -9.50 -20.27
CA ARG A 97 -16.61 -8.80 -19.70
C ARG A 97 -16.78 -7.38 -20.25
N SER A 98 -18.00 -6.86 -20.20
CA SER A 98 -18.24 -5.44 -20.49
C SER A 98 -17.69 -4.52 -19.38
N VAL A 99 -17.67 -3.22 -19.64
CA VAL A 99 -17.29 -2.23 -18.62
C VAL A 99 -18.23 -2.29 -17.42
N ALA A 100 -19.55 -2.43 -17.64
CA ALA A 100 -20.52 -2.53 -16.55
C ALA A 100 -20.29 -3.79 -15.69
N ASP A 101 -20.01 -4.93 -16.33
CA ASP A 101 -19.77 -6.21 -15.64
C ASP A 101 -18.40 -6.29 -14.94
N ASN A 102 -17.50 -5.34 -15.19
CA ASN A 102 -16.27 -5.16 -14.42
C ASN A 102 -16.50 -4.39 -13.11
N LEU A 103 -17.61 -3.66 -13.00
CA LEU A 103 -17.96 -2.82 -11.84
C LEU A 103 -18.98 -3.48 -10.89
N HIS A 104 -19.59 -4.58 -11.31
CA HIS A 104 -20.61 -5.35 -10.59
C HIS A 104 -20.12 -6.76 -10.25
#